data_AF-A0A7K3EPY4-F1
#
_entry.id   AF-A0A7K3EPY4-F1
#
_cell.length_a   1.000
_cell.length_b   1.000
_cell.length_c   1.000
_cell.angle_alpha   90.00
_cell.angle_beta   90.00
_cell.angle_gamma   90.00
#
_symmetry.space_group_name_H-M   'P 1'
#
loop_
_entity.id
_entity.type
_entity.pdbx_description
1 polymer ?
#
loop_
_entity_poly.entity_id
_entity_poly.type
_entity_poly.pdbx_seq_one_letter_code
_entity_poly.pdbx_strand_id
1 'polypeptide(L)'
;MSTVLLLNGPNLGILGRREPEIYGTDTLADIEAAVADELSDRGWKVVSVQHDSEGDLVGAVHRHSDSTVGAIVNPGALMIAGWSLRDALASYPPPWIEVHLSNVWAREQFRHESVIAPLASGVVVGLGAFGYRLAARALLHLAPDPLRPQVPDDGPPTSAGTAAPHAASPAASSPMPG
;
A
#
# COMPACT_ATOMS: atom_id res chain seq x y z
N MET A 1 7.56 -19.55 -7.43
CA MET A 1 6.81 -18.63 -8.31
C MET A 1 5.98 -17.75 -7.41
N SER A 2 6.14 -16.43 -7.51
CA SER A 2 5.47 -15.49 -6.60
C SER A 2 4.05 -15.18 -7.07
N THR A 3 3.13 -14.99 -6.13
CA THR A 3 1.72 -14.70 -6.41
C THR A 3 1.31 -13.43 -5.67
N VAL A 4 0.55 -12.56 -6.32
CA VAL A 4 -0.06 -11.37 -5.73
C VAL A 4 -1.56 -11.61 -5.54
N LEU A 5 -2.09 -11.23 -4.38
CA LEU A 5 -3.54 -11.20 -4.15
C LEU A 5 -4.13 -9.92 -4.73
N LEU A 6 -5.13 -10.03 -5.60
CA LEU A 6 -5.95 -8.92 -6.05
C LEU A 6 -7.34 -9.03 -5.39
N LEU A 7 -7.54 -8.29 -4.30
CA LEU A 7 -8.74 -8.36 -3.47
C LEU A 7 -9.68 -7.18 -3.77
N ASN A 8 -10.89 -7.47 -4.22
CA ASN A 8 -11.90 -6.48 -4.57
C ASN A 8 -13.15 -6.65 -3.70
N GLY A 9 -13.53 -5.58 -3.03
CA GLY A 9 -14.66 -5.53 -2.13
C GLY A 9 -16.02 -5.38 -2.82
N PRO A 10 -17.03 -4.94 -2.05
CA PRO A 10 -18.41 -4.99 -2.51
C PRO A 10 -18.69 -4.09 -3.71
N ASN A 11 -19.58 -4.58 -4.58
CA ASN A 11 -20.05 -3.96 -5.83
C ASN A 11 -19.02 -3.86 -6.96
N LEU A 12 -17.79 -4.31 -6.79
CA LEU A 12 -16.79 -4.26 -7.87
C LEU A 12 -17.00 -5.36 -8.93
N GLY A 13 -17.67 -6.47 -8.60
CA GLY A 13 -18.03 -7.53 -9.57
C GLY A 13 -19.04 -7.10 -10.65
N ILE A 14 -19.66 -5.93 -10.50
CA ILE A 14 -20.61 -5.36 -11.47
C ILE A 14 -20.04 -4.17 -12.27
N LEU A 15 -18.72 -3.93 -12.21
CA LEU A 15 -18.05 -2.96 -13.09
C LEU A 15 -18.32 -3.23 -14.57
N GLY A 16 -18.27 -2.18 -15.39
CA GLY A 16 -18.68 -2.20 -16.80
C GLY A 16 -20.19 -2.24 -17.04
N ARG A 17 -21.02 -2.48 -16.01
CA ARG A 17 -22.49 -2.49 -16.11
C ARG A 17 -23.18 -1.31 -15.40
N ARG A 18 -22.46 -0.57 -14.54
CA ARG A 18 -23.01 0.48 -13.68
C ARG A 18 -22.25 1.80 -13.83
N GLU A 19 -22.97 2.90 -14.01
CA GLU A 19 -22.47 4.28 -13.98
C GLU A 19 -21.16 4.49 -14.79
N PRO A 20 -21.14 4.16 -16.11
CA PRO A 20 -19.92 4.17 -16.92
C PRO A 20 -19.26 5.55 -17.02
N GLU A 21 -20.03 6.62 -16.82
CA GLU A 21 -19.53 7.99 -16.75
C GLU A 21 -18.61 8.24 -15.54
N ILE A 22 -18.76 7.45 -14.45
CA ILE A 22 -17.98 7.59 -13.21
C ILE A 22 -16.86 6.54 -13.13
N TYR A 23 -17.14 5.31 -13.56
CA TYR A 23 -16.23 4.17 -13.37
C TYR A 23 -15.51 3.71 -14.65
N GLY A 24 -15.87 4.27 -15.80
CA GLY A 24 -15.40 3.81 -17.10
C GLY A 24 -16.17 2.58 -17.60
N THR A 25 -15.70 2.03 -18.72
CA THR A 25 -16.29 0.84 -19.35
C THR A 25 -15.55 -0.46 -19.03
N ASP A 26 -14.38 -0.35 -18.38
CA ASP A 26 -13.58 -1.49 -17.98
C ASP A 26 -14.37 -2.37 -16.99
N THR A 27 -14.39 -3.67 -17.27
CA THR A 27 -14.92 -4.67 -16.35
C THR A 27 -13.87 -5.06 -15.31
N LEU A 28 -14.29 -5.76 -14.26
CA LEU A 28 -13.33 -6.31 -13.31
C LEU A 28 -12.36 -7.29 -13.98
N ALA A 29 -12.82 -8.06 -14.96
CA ALA A 29 -11.96 -8.97 -15.72
C ALA A 29 -10.87 -8.23 -16.52
N ASP A 30 -11.19 -7.05 -17.06
CA ASP A 30 -10.20 -6.21 -17.76
C ASP A 30 -9.13 -5.71 -16.78
N ILE A 31 -9.53 -5.32 -15.57
CA ILE A 31 -8.60 -4.92 -14.50
C ILE A 31 -7.71 -6.10 -14.08
N GLU A 32 -8.27 -7.28 -13.87
CA GLU A 32 -7.52 -8.48 -13.52
C GLU A 32 -6.48 -8.84 -14.58
N ALA A 33 -6.87 -8.79 -15.86
CA ALA A 33 -5.97 -9.01 -16.99
C ALA A 33 -4.86 -7.96 -17.05
N ALA A 34 -5.19 -6.69 -16.84
CA ALA A 34 -4.23 -5.58 -16.83
C ALA A 34 -3.19 -5.70 -15.71
N VAL A 35 -3.60 -6.15 -14.51
CA VAL A 35 -2.67 -6.42 -13.41
C VAL A 35 -1.79 -7.63 -13.71
N ALA A 36 -2.35 -8.70 -14.25
CA ALA A 36 -1.59 -9.90 -14.60
C ALA A 36 -0.52 -9.61 -15.68
N ASP A 37 -0.89 -8.82 -16.68
CA ASP A 37 0.01 -8.33 -17.73
C ASP A 37 1.19 -7.54 -17.14
N GLU A 38 0.92 -6.58 -16.25
CA GLU A 38 1.95 -5.74 -15.61
C GLU A 38 2.95 -6.53 -14.75
N LEU A 39 2.50 -7.65 -14.16
CA LEU A 39 3.32 -8.50 -13.29
C LEU A 39 4.05 -9.64 -14.05
N SER A 40 3.67 -9.87 -15.32
CA SER A 40 4.10 -11.03 -16.10
C SER A 40 5.60 -11.01 -16.42
N ASP A 41 6.19 -9.84 -16.65
CA ASP A 41 7.63 -9.68 -16.95
C ASP A 41 8.53 -10.17 -15.79
N ARG A 42 8.04 -10.09 -14.55
CA ARG A 42 8.74 -10.63 -13.36
C ARG A 42 8.38 -12.08 -13.07
N GLY A 43 7.52 -12.69 -13.91
CA GLY A 43 7.03 -14.06 -13.75
C GLY A 43 6.07 -14.23 -12.56
N TRP A 44 5.47 -13.16 -12.08
CA TRP A 44 4.52 -13.20 -10.97
C TRP A 44 3.11 -13.52 -11.47
N LYS A 45 2.35 -14.24 -10.65
CA LYS A 45 0.95 -14.58 -10.91
C LYS A 45 0.02 -13.69 -10.09
N VAL A 46 -1.24 -13.64 -10.49
CA VAL A 46 -2.31 -12.97 -9.76
C VAL A 46 -3.34 -14.01 -9.33
N VAL A 47 -3.75 -13.95 -8.06
CA VAL A 47 -4.97 -14.58 -7.58
C VAL A 47 -6.01 -13.49 -7.34
N SER A 48 -7.06 -13.47 -8.14
CA SER A 48 -8.12 -12.46 -8.07
C SER A 48 -9.27 -12.97 -7.22
N VAL A 49 -9.73 -12.15 -6.28
CA VAL A 49 -10.87 -12.43 -5.42
C VAL A 49 -11.79 -11.22 -5.39
N GLN A 50 -13.08 -11.45 -5.60
CA GLN A 50 -14.12 -10.46 -5.37
C GLN A 50 -15.25 -11.04 -4.53
N HIS A 51 -15.66 -10.31 -3.50
CA HIS A 51 -16.82 -10.66 -2.70
C HIS A 51 -17.57 -9.41 -2.23
N ASP A 52 -18.89 -9.54 -2.12
CA ASP A 52 -19.76 -8.49 -1.58
C ASP A 52 -19.93 -8.56 -0.05
N SER A 53 -19.54 -9.68 0.56
CA SER A 53 -19.58 -9.90 2.00
C SER A 53 -18.21 -9.62 2.64
N GLU A 54 -18.18 -8.85 3.73
CA GLU A 54 -16.96 -8.61 4.50
C GLU A 54 -16.36 -9.91 5.05
N GLY A 55 -17.19 -10.85 5.51
CA GLY A 55 -16.71 -12.13 6.05
C GLY A 55 -15.99 -12.98 5.01
N ASP A 56 -16.42 -12.95 3.75
CA ASP A 56 -15.77 -13.69 2.67
C ASP A 56 -14.43 -13.05 2.29
N LEU A 57 -14.35 -11.71 2.33
CA LEU A 57 -13.09 -10.99 2.12
C LEU A 57 -12.09 -11.28 3.24
N VAL A 58 -12.53 -11.27 4.50
CA VAL A 58 -11.71 -11.69 5.65
C VAL A 58 -11.20 -13.12 5.46
N GLY A 59 -12.09 -14.04 5.07
CA GLY A 59 -11.71 -15.42 4.76
C GLY A 59 -10.68 -15.53 3.64
N ALA A 60 -10.78 -14.69 2.61
CA ALA A 60 -9.81 -14.63 1.53
C ALA A 60 -8.44 -14.10 1.99
N VAL A 61 -8.41 -13.06 2.83
CA VAL A 61 -7.17 -12.53 3.42
C VAL A 61 -6.44 -13.64 4.20
N HIS A 62 -7.14 -14.34 5.09
CA HIS A 62 -6.55 -15.44 5.85
C HIS A 62 -6.08 -16.60 4.98
N ARG A 63 -6.82 -16.93 3.91
CA ARG A 63 -6.46 -18.03 3.01
C ARG A 63 -5.17 -17.75 2.22
N HIS A 64 -4.91 -16.49 1.90
CA HIS A 64 -3.85 -16.10 0.98
C HIS A 64 -2.63 -15.46 1.62
N SER A 65 -2.68 -15.05 2.89
CA SER A 65 -1.57 -14.37 3.61
C SER A 65 -0.22 -15.06 3.45
N ASP A 66 -0.18 -16.39 3.56
CA ASP A 66 1.07 -17.15 3.60
C ASP A 66 1.56 -17.60 2.22
N SER A 67 0.71 -17.46 1.20
CA SER A 67 0.96 -17.98 -0.16
C SER A 67 1.22 -16.88 -1.19
N THR A 68 1.24 -15.62 -0.75
CA THR A 68 1.35 -14.45 -1.62
C THR A 68 2.49 -13.55 -1.17
N VAL A 69 3.05 -12.80 -2.11
CA VAL A 69 4.19 -11.89 -1.88
C VAL A 69 3.77 -10.43 -1.69
N GLY A 70 2.46 -10.17 -1.76
CA GLY A 70 1.87 -8.84 -1.62
C GLY A 70 0.43 -8.82 -2.11
N ALA A 71 -0.26 -7.70 -1.91
CA ALA A 71 -1.65 -7.53 -2.34
C ALA A 71 -1.96 -6.17 -2.96
N ILE A 72 -2.96 -6.16 -3.84
CA ILE A 72 -3.67 -4.96 -4.28
C ILE A 72 -5.09 -5.09 -3.73
N VAL A 73 -5.52 -4.12 -2.94
CA VAL A 73 -6.79 -4.18 -2.21
C VAL A 73 -7.65 -2.98 -2.58
N ASN A 74 -8.79 -3.21 -3.22
CA ASN A 74 -9.84 -2.21 -3.31
C ASN A 74 -10.99 -2.63 -2.38
N PRO A 75 -11.11 -2.07 -1.16
CA PRO A 75 -12.13 -2.48 -0.21
C PRO A 75 -13.56 -2.01 -0.61
N GLY A 76 -13.69 -1.19 -1.66
CA GLY A 76 -14.95 -0.54 -1.99
C GLY A 76 -15.47 0.28 -0.81
N ALA A 77 -16.76 0.14 -0.49
CA ALA A 77 -17.36 0.86 0.64
C ALA A 77 -16.83 0.42 2.02
N LEU A 78 -16.17 -0.74 2.12
CA LEU A 78 -15.62 -1.23 3.38
C LEU A 78 -14.41 -0.41 3.86
N MET A 79 -13.85 0.48 3.04
CA MET A 79 -12.88 1.47 3.53
C MET A 79 -13.43 2.28 4.71
N ILE A 80 -14.74 2.50 4.79
CA ILE A 80 -15.35 3.44 5.75
C ILE A 80 -15.66 2.76 7.08
N ALA A 81 -16.12 1.50 7.03
CA ALA A 81 -16.68 0.80 8.19
C ALA A 81 -16.30 -0.69 8.27
N GLY A 82 -15.43 -1.19 7.38
CA GLY A 82 -14.99 -2.58 7.33
C GLY A 82 -13.90 -2.88 8.37
N TRP A 83 -14.25 -2.79 9.65
CA TRP A 83 -13.31 -3.01 10.75
C TRP A 83 -12.82 -4.45 10.84
N SER A 84 -13.65 -5.44 10.47
CA SER A 84 -13.20 -6.83 10.46
C SER A 84 -12.21 -7.07 9.31
N LEU A 85 -12.45 -6.48 8.14
CA LEU A 85 -11.48 -6.52 7.03
C LEU A 85 -10.18 -5.79 7.38
N ARG A 86 -10.27 -4.62 8.03
CA ARG A 86 -9.11 -3.89 8.53
C ARG A 86 -8.25 -4.76 9.44
N ASP A 87 -8.83 -5.43 10.42
CA ASP A 87 -8.08 -6.22 11.39
C ASP A 87 -7.47 -7.48 10.76
N ALA A 88 -8.14 -8.08 9.77
CA ALA A 88 -7.55 -9.14 8.94
C ALA A 88 -6.33 -8.63 8.16
N LEU A 89 -6.44 -7.44 7.53
CA LEU A 89 -5.33 -6.82 6.78
C LEU A 89 -4.19 -6.33 7.68
N ALA A 90 -4.46 -5.99 8.94
CA ALA A 90 -3.41 -5.67 9.92
C ALA A 90 -2.48 -6.88 10.18
N SER A 91 -2.97 -8.09 9.94
CA SER A 91 -2.19 -9.34 10.06
C SER A 91 -1.60 -9.82 8.72
N TYR A 92 -1.93 -9.15 7.61
CA TYR A 92 -1.41 -9.48 6.29
C TYR A 92 0.00 -8.91 6.09
N PRO A 93 0.98 -9.71 5.62
CA PRO A 93 2.35 -9.24 5.46
C PRO A 93 2.45 -8.12 4.41
N PRO A 94 3.17 -7.02 4.68
CA PRO A 94 3.47 -6.03 3.65
C PRO A 94 4.43 -6.62 2.58
N PRO A 95 4.42 -6.07 1.35
CA PRO A 95 3.68 -4.87 0.94
C PRO A 95 2.27 -5.16 0.43
N TRP A 96 1.37 -4.21 0.66
CA TRP A 96 0.08 -4.17 -0.04
C TRP A 96 -0.37 -2.73 -0.28
N ILE A 97 -1.11 -2.53 -1.36
CA ILE A 97 -1.53 -1.21 -1.84
C ILE A 97 -3.05 -1.11 -1.82
N GLU A 98 -3.60 -0.07 -1.19
CA GLU A 98 -5.02 0.24 -1.27
C GLU A 98 -5.32 1.00 -2.58
N VAL A 99 -6.37 0.61 -3.29
CA VAL A 99 -6.76 1.21 -4.57
C VAL A 99 -8.21 1.64 -4.56
N HIS A 100 -8.48 2.84 -5.08
CA HIS A 100 -9.83 3.36 -5.32
C HIS A 100 -9.96 3.90 -6.74
N LEU A 101 -10.97 3.41 -7.47
CA LEU A 101 -11.25 3.86 -8.84
C LEU A 101 -11.56 5.36 -8.91
N SER A 102 -12.50 5.82 -8.08
CA SER A 102 -12.94 7.22 -8.01
C SER A 102 -12.09 8.04 -7.05
N ASN A 103 -12.01 9.35 -7.27
CA ASN A 103 -11.43 10.27 -6.30
C ASN A 103 -12.35 10.34 -5.06
N VAL A 104 -11.97 9.69 -3.96
CA VAL A 104 -12.81 9.64 -2.75
C VAL A 104 -12.99 11.01 -2.09
N TRP A 105 -12.03 11.92 -2.25
CA TRP A 105 -12.10 13.28 -1.71
C TRP A 105 -13.00 14.22 -2.54
N ALA A 106 -13.31 13.85 -3.78
CA ALA A 106 -14.30 14.56 -4.60
C ALA A 106 -15.75 14.13 -4.27
N ARG A 107 -15.93 13.21 -3.32
CA ARG A 107 -17.23 12.64 -2.95
C ARG A 107 -17.65 13.09 -1.55
N GLU A 108 -18.69 12.47 -1.02
CA GLU A 108 -19.26 12.81 0.29
C GLU A 108 -18.22 12.68 1.42
N GLN A 109 -18.31 13.55 2.43
CA GLN A 109 -17.32 13.66 3.51
C GLN A 109 -17.05 12.33 4.23
N PHE A 110 -18.07 11.47 4.37
CA PHE A 110 -17.91 10.17 5.02
C PHE A 110 -17.02 9.19 4.24
N ARG A 111 -16.62 9.50 2.99
CA ARG A 111 -15.68 8.71 2.18
C ARG A 111 -14.24 9.20 2.26
N HIS A 112 -13.99 10.32 2.93
CA HIS A 112 -12.67 10.96 2.94
C HIS A 112 -11.67 10.23 3.85
N GLU A 113 -12.18 9.37 4.74
CA GLU A 113 -11.39 8.59 5.68
C GLU A 113 -11.57 7.09 5.40
N SER A 114 -10.44 6.39 5.26
CA SER A 114 -10.38 4.93 5.20
C SER A 114 -9.85 4.41 6.54
N VAL A 115 -10.58 3.50 7.18
CA VAL A 115 -10.11 2.77 8.37
C VAL A 115 -9.00 1.78 8.00
N ILE A 116 -8.85 1.45 6.70
CA ILE A 116 -7.92 0.47 6.15
C ILE A 116 -6.61 1.14 5.69
N ALA A 117 -6.69 2.32 5.05
CA ALA A 117 -5.55 2.97 4.41
C ALA A 117 -4.33 3.20 5.32
N PRO A 118 -4.46 3.51 6.63
CA PRO A 118 -3.31 3.66 7.51
C PRO A 118 -2.42 2.42 7.64
N LEU A 119 -2.94 1.23 7.26
CA LEU A 119 -2.20 -0.04 7.30
C LEU A 119 -1.50 -0.37 5.97
N ALA A 120 -1.90 0.29 4.87
CA ALA A 120 -1.38 0.01 3.54
C ALA A 120 0.05 0.55 3.37
N SER A 121 0.85 -0.10 2.51
CA SER A 121 2.17 0.43 2.11
C SER A 121 2.05 1.68 1.25
N GLY A 122 0.89 1.89 0.62
CA GLY A 122 0.56 3.06 -0.17
C GLY A 122 -0.89 3.02 -0.62
N VAL A 123 -1.39 4.16 -1.10
CA VAL A 123 -2.77 4.31 -1.58
C VAL A 123 -2.77 4.95 -2.96
N VAL A 124 -3.52 4.37 -3.90
CA VAL A 124 -3.75 4.92 -5.24
C VAL A 124 -5.23 5.24 -5.40
N VAL A 125 -5.57 6.50 -5.68
CA VAL A 125 -6.96 6.98 -5.64
C VAL A 125 -7.27 7.84 -6.85
N GLY A 126 -8.43 7.62 -7.47
CA GLY A 126 -9.00 8.53 -8.46
C GLY A 126 -8.43 8.45 -9.86
N LEU A 127 -7.72 7.36 -10.17
CA LEU A 127 -7.09 7.13 -11.48
C LEU A 127 -7.81 6.03 -12.28
N GLY A 128 -9.04 5.69 -11.92
CA GLY A 128 -9.82 4.64 -12.57
C GLY A 128 -9.10 3.29 -12.56
N ALA A 129 -9.37 2.47 -13.59
CA ALA A 129 -8.75 1.15 -13.76
C ALA A 129 -7.21 1.22 -13.85
N PHE A 130 -6.66 2.32 -14.38
CA PHE A 130 -5.21 2.52 -14.47
C PHE A 130 -4.53 2.53 -13.09
N GLY A 131 -5.25 2.91 -12.02
CA GLY A 131 -4.75 2.85 -10.65
C GLY A 131 -4.28 1.45 -10.23
N TYR A 132 -4.90 0.39 -10.75
CA TYR A 132 -4.49 -0.99 -10.46
C TYR A 132 -3.15 -1.34 -11.11
N ARG A 133 -2.86 -0.83 -12.31
CA ARG A 133 -1.53 -0.99 -12.95
C ARG A 133 -0.46 -0.26 -12.15
N LEU A 134 -0.76 0.94 -11.65
CA LEU A 134 0.16 1.68 -10.79
C LEU A 134 0.44 0.94 -9.48
N ALA A 135 -0.58 0.35 -8.87
CA ALA A 135 -0.43 -0.48 -7.67
C ALA A 135 0.43 -1.73 -7.96
N ALA A 136 0.24 -2.40 -9.10
CA ALA A 136 1.07 -3.52 -9.52
C ALA A 136 2.55 -3.11 -9.67
N ARG A 137 2.82 -1.98 -10.34
CA ARG A 137 4.20 -1.42 -10.45
C ARG A 137 4.80 -1.07 -9.09
N ALA A 138 4.00 -0.50 -8.19
CA ALA A 138 4.45 -0.21 -6.84
C ALA A 138 4.83 -1.49 -6.10
N LEU A 139 4.06 -2.58 -6.23
CA LEU A 139 4.43 -3.88 -5.66
C LEU A 139 5.73 -4.44 -6.25
N LEU A 140 5.95 -4.33 -7.57
CA LEU A 140 7.21 -4.75 -8.20
C LEU A 140 8.42 -4.02 -7.63
N HIS A 141 8.24 -2.75 -7.23
CA HIS A 141 9.27 -1.94 -6.61
C HIS A 141 9.49 -2.27 -5.12
N LEU A 142 8.40 -2.46 -4.38
CA LEU A 142 8.41 -2.63 -2.92
C LEU A 142 8.74 -4.05 -2.48
N ALA A 143 8.23 -5.06 -3.19
CA ALA A 143 8.42 -6.43 -2.74
C ALA A 143 9.84 -6.91 -3.08
N PRO A 144 10.54 -7.49 -2.08
CA PRO A 144 11.92 -7.90 -2.23
C PRO A 144 12.04 -8.92 -3.37
N ASP A 145 13.10 -8.78 -4.16
CA ASP A 145 13.42 -9.77 -5.17
C ASP A 145 14.10 -10.96 -4.49
N PRO A 146 13.51 -12.17 -4.52
CA PRO A 146 14.22 -13.35 -4.03
C PRO A 146 15.47 -13.69 -4.87
N LEU A 147 15.64 -13.11 -6.06
CA LEU A 147 16.78 -13.32 -6.96
C LEU A 147 17.76 -12.15 -7.05
N ARG A 148 17.47 -11.00 -6.41
CA ARG A 148 18.42 -9.88 -6.36
C ARG A 148 19.21 -9.98 -5.05
N PRO A 149 20.55 -9.97 -5.09
CA PRO A 149 21.34 -9.87 -3.86
C PRO A 149 20.88 -8.63 -3.11
N GLN A 150 20.50 -8.80 -1.84
CA GLN A 150 20.26 -7.68 -0.94
C GLN A 150 21.60 -6.96 -0.78
N VAL A 151 21.74 -5.77 -1.36
CA VAL A 151 22.86 -4.89 -1.02
C VAL A 151 22.57 -4.41 0.39
N PRO A 152 23.45 -4.64 1.37
CA PRO A 152 23.27 -4.10 2.71
C PRO A 152 23.01 -2.60 2.62
N ASP A 153 22.02 -2.13 3.37
CA ASP A 153 21.81 -0.70 3.59
C ASP A 153 23.01 -0.19 4.40
N ASP A 154 24.06 0.22 3.70
CA ASP A 154 25.16 0.99 4.27
C ASP A 154 24.57 2.36 4.63
N GLY A 155 23.94 2.42 5.80
CA GLY A 155 23.37 3.64 6.35
C GLY A 155 24.34 4.82 6.23
N PRO A 156 23.82 6.07 6.29
CA PRO A 156 24.62 7.26 6.02
C PRO A 156 25.93 7.20 6.83
N PRO A 157 27.09 7.51 6.22
CA PRO A 157 28.37 7.37 6.89
C PRO A 157 28.30 8.11 8.22
N THR A 158 28.41 7.37 9.32
CA THR A 158 28.51 7.95 10.65
C THR A 158 29.71 8.87 10.61
N SER A 159 29.49 10.18 10.69
CA SER A 159 30.54 11.18 10.71
C SER A 159 31.39 10.97 11.97
N ALA A 160 32.46 10.20 11.83
CA ALA A 160 33.45 10.01 12.86
C ALA A 160 34.22 11.32 13.05
N GLY A 161 33.99 11.95 14.21
CA GLY A 161 34.98 12.71 14.98
C GLY A 161 35.69 13.87 14.29
N THR A 162 35.17 15.08 14.50
CA THR A 162 36.05 16.26 14.65
C THR A 162 36.06 16.64 16.13
N ALA A 163 37.13 16.27 16.82
CA ALA A 163 37.36 16.70 18.20
C ALA A 163 37.57 18.22 18.22
N ALA A 164 36.70 18.94 18.92
CA ALA A 164 36.93 20.35 19.24
C ALA A 164 38.01 20.45 20.33
N PRO A 165 39.00 21.35 20.22
CA PRO A 165 39.96 21.56 21.30
C PRO A 165 39.29 22.33 22.45
N HIS A 166 39.47 21.79 23.66
CA HIS A 166 39.16 22.47 24.92
C HIS A 166 39.91 23.80 25.00
N ALA A 167 39.18 24.92 24.97
CA ALA A 167 39.72 26.21 25.34
C ALA A 167 39.85 26.28 26.87
N ALA A 168 41.09 26.41 27.35
CA ALA A 168 41.42 26.69 28.74
C ALA A 168 40.94 28.09 29.13
N SER A 169 40.25 28.16 30.26
CA SER A 169 39.80 29.41 30.89
C SER A 169 40.95 30.01 31.71
N PRO A 170 41.35 31.29 31.54
CA PRO A 170 42.25 31.92 32.47
C PRO A 170 41.48 32.58 33.61
N ALA A 171 41.89 32.25 34.83
CA ALA A 171 41.51 32.96 36.04
C ALA A 171 41.96 34.43 35.96
N ALA A 172 41.07 35.35 36.33
CA ALA A 172 41.44 36.71 36.69
C ALA A 172 40.66 37.15 37.93
N SER A 173 41.45 37.46 38.95
CA SER A 173 41.16 37.93 40.29
C SER A 173 40.46 39.30 40.33
N SER A 174 39.62 39.47 41.37
CA SER A 174 38.96 40.71 41.84
C SER A 174 39.93 41.90 42.01
N PRO A 175 39.43 43.16 42.13
CA PRO A 175 38.77 43.63 43.36
C PRO A 175 37.59 44.63 43.17
N MET A 176 36.74 44.68 44.21
CA MET A 176 35.82 45.80 44.52
C MET A 176 36.63 47.11 44.74
N PRO A 177 36.07 48.31 44.52
CA PRO A 177 35.43 49.00 45.66
C PRO A 177 34.26 49.96 45.28
N GLY A 178 33.41 50.27 46.27
CA GLY A 178 32.45 51.39 46.22
C GLY A 178 31.10 51.07 46.83
#